data_AF-A0AAW8PXC5-F1
#
_entry.id   AF-A0AAW8PXC5-F1
#
_cell.length_a   1.000
_cell.length_b   1.000
_cell.length_c   1.000
_cell.angle_alpha   90.00
_cell.angle_beta   90.00
_cell.angle_gamma   90.00
#
_symmetry.space_group_name_H-M   'P 1'
#
loop_
_entity.id
_entity.type
_entity.pdbx_description
1 polymer ?
#
loop_
_entity_poly.entity_id
_entity_poly.type
_entity_poly.pdbx_seq_one_letter_code
_entity_poly.pdbx_strand_id
1 'polypeptide(L)'
;MAISNYRGFNLQSGGPDGSIWKVKIKNHVLQGSLTAVKKSIDWWCDTASIIDPKEFASLGQRANPTGGVQSEVFNGYTIKNDTGEPNGWYCMFNGKLIKGGKSAIQRHIEAYLVAKQKAMQAQAQQQKK
;
A
#
# COMPACT_ATOMS: atom_id res chain seq x y z
N MET A 1 -31.08 16.14 16.17
CA MET A 1 -30.82 15.09 15.16
C MET A 1 -30.41 15.78 13.87
N ALA A 2 -29.15 15.72 13.48
CA ALA A 2 -28.68 16.29 12.22
C ALA A 2 -29.00 15.33 11.07
N ILE A 3 -29.55 15.88 10.00
CA ILE A 3 -29.82 15.17 8.75
C ILE A 3 -28.89 15.77 7.70
N SER A 4 -28.01 14.94 7.13
CA SER A 4 -27.09 15.35 6.06
C SER A 4 -27.42 14.57 4.79
N ASN A 5 -27.44 15.22 3.63
CA ASN A 5 -27.58 14.54 2.35
C ASN A 5 -26.21 14.31 1.71
N TYR A 6 -25.95 13.10 1.20
CA TYR A 6 -24.73 12.77 0.47
C TYR A 6 -25.03 11.83 -0.69
N ARG A 7 -24.70 12.25 -1.92
CA ARG A 7 -24.98 11.52 -3.18
C ARG A 7 -26.43 11.01 -3.29
N GLY A 8 -27.40 11.78 -2.81
CA GLY A 8 -28.82 11.40 -2.82
C GLY A 8 -29.27 10.51 -1.66
N PHE A 9 -28.36 10.09 -0.76
CA PHE A 9 -28.70 9.34 0.44
C PHE A 9 -28.84 10.24 1.66
N ASN A 10 -29.83 9.94 2.51
CA ASN A 10 -30.11 10.66 3.74
C ASN A 10 -29.34 10.03 4.90
N LEU A 11 -28.38 10.76 5.44
CA LEU A 11 -27.57 10.39 6.59
C LEU A 11 -28.23 10.97 7.84
N GLN A 12 -28.51 10.11 8.81
CA GLN A 12 -29.06 10.50 10.10
C GLN A 12 -27.96 10.37 11.15
N SER A 13 -27.65 11.45 11.86
CA SER A 13 -26.79 11.38 13.05
C SER A 13 -27.58 10.70 14.19
N GLY A 14 -27.00 9.69 14.82
CA GLY A 14 -27.57 8.99 15.98
C GLY A 14 -26.51 8.73 17.05
N GLY A 15 -26.96 8.32 18.23
CA GLY A 15 -26.10 8.03 19.38
C GLY A 15 -25.97 9.20 20.37
N PRO A 16 -25.57 8.90 21.62
CA PRO A 16 -25.54 9.87 22.72
C PRO A 16 -24.54 11.03 22.52
N ASP A 17 -23.57 10.86 21.61
CA ASP A 17 -22.47 11.80 21.35
C ASP A 17 -22.52 12.43 19.94
N GLY A 18 -23.49 12.04 19.09
CA GLY A 18 -23.55 12.48 17.68
C GLY A 18 -22.44 11.93 16.77
N SER A 19 -21.58 11.06 17.30
CA SER A 19 -20.46 10.43 16.59
C SER A 19 -20.85 9.28 15.65
N ILE A 20 -22.08 8.75 15.76
CA ILE A 20 -22.57 7.65 14.92
C ILE A 20 -23.50 8.20 13.84
N TRP A 21 -23.26 7.80 12.61
CA TRP A 21 -24.05 8.15 11.45
C TRP A 21 -24.68 6.91 10.86
N LYS A 22 -25.94 7.03 10.48
CA LYS A 22 -26.75 5.94 9.94
C LYS A 22 -27.24 6.32 8.55
N VAL A 23 -27.14 5.40 7.61
CA VAL A 23 -27.70 5.54 6.27
C VAL A 23 -28.49 4.30 5.90
N LYS A 24 -29.60 4.48 5.19
CA LYS A 24 -30.36 3.38 4.59
C LYS A 24 -30.07 3.36 3.09
N ILE A 25 -29.43 2.30 2.61
CA ILE A 25 -29.19 2.05 1.19
C ILE A 25 -30.06 0.86 0.79
N LYS A 26 -31.11 1.10 -0.01
CA LYS A 26 -32.13 0.10 -0.38
C LYS A 26 -32.71 -0.62 0.85
N ASN A 27 -32.37 -1.90 1.04
CA ASN A 27 -32.83 -2.74 2.15
C ASN A 27 -31.81 -2.86 3.30
N HIS A 28 -30.65 -2.22 3.18
CA HIS A 28 -29.57 -2.33 4.15
C HIS A 28 -29.43 -1.04 4.94
N VAL A 29 -29.26 -1.19 6.24
CA VAL A 29 -29.09 -0.09 7.18
C VAL A 29 -27.67 -0.14 7.69
N LEU A 30 -26.86 0.81 7.25
CA LEU A 30 -25.45 0.93 7.57
C LEU A 30 -25.29 1.96 8.69
N GLN A 31 -24.48 1.64 9.71
CA GLN A 31 -24.19 2.53 10.83
C GLN A 31 -22.70 2.57 11.16
N GLY A 32 -22.11 3.76 11.28
CA GLY A 32 -20.68 3.92 11.56
C GLY A 32 -20.28 5.38 11.68
N SER A 33 -18.98 5.68 11.65
CA SER A 33 -18.52 7.07 11.63
C SER A 33 -18.91 7.75 10.31
N LEU A 34 -19.06 9.09 10.32
CA LEU A 34 -19.44 9.86 9.12
C LEU A 34 -18.58 9.50 7.91
N THR A 35 -17.27 9.36 8.11
CA THR A 35 -16.30 9.03 7.07
C THR A 35 -16.51 7.62 6.53
N ALA A 36 -16.72 6.62 7.39
CA ALA A 36 -16.96 5.24 6.97
C ALA A 36 -18.27 5.11 6.18
N VAL A 37 -19.32 5.82 6.62
CA VAL A 37 -20.61 5.81 5.95
C VAL A 37 -20.53 6.49 4.58
N LYS A 38 -19.85 7.63 4.45
CA LYS A 38 -19.62 8.27 3.14
C LYS A 38 -18.85 7.37 2.18
N LYS A 39 -17.81 6.67 2.66
CA LYS A 39 -17.05 5.69 1.84
C LYS A 39 -17.92 4.51 1.39
N SER A 40 -18.79 4.01 2.26
CA SER A 40 -19.71 2.92 1.92
C SER A 40 -20.71 3.33 0.83
N ILE A 41 -21.18 4.59 0.88
CA ILE A 41 -22.07 5.15 -0.16
C ILE A 41 -21.34 5.31 -1.50
N ASP A 42 -20.10 5.79 -1.45
CA ASP A 42 -19.27 5.96 -2.65
C ASP A 42 -18.97 4.61 -3.32
N TRP A 43 -18.57 3.62 -2.53
CA TRP A 43 -18.36 2.25 -2.98
C TRP A 43 -19.62 1.62 -3.59
N TRP A 44 -20.77 1.82 -2.95
CA TRP A 44 -22.06 1.37 -3.50
C TRP A 44 -22.38 2.05 -4.84
N CYS A 45 -22.08 3.33 -4.97
CA CYS A 45 -22.31 4.09 -6.19
C CYS A 45 -21.46 3.57 -7.36
N ASP A 46 -20.24 3.09 -7.08
CA ASP A 46 -19.30 2.59 -8.09
C ASP A 46 -19.52 1.10 -8.43
N THR A 47 -19.69 0.26 -7.40
CA THR A 47 -19.67 -1.21 -7.55
C THR A 47 -21.04 -1.88 -7.43
N ALA A 48 -22.09 -1.13 -7.08
CA ALA A 48 -23.40 -1.65 -6.72
C ALA A 48 -23.37 -2.79 -5.67
N SER A 49 -22.35 -2.78 -4.79
CA SER A 49 -22.13 -3.78 -3.74
C SER A 49 -22.16 -3.13 -2.36
N ILE A 50 -22.85 -3.73 -1.40
CA ILE A 50 -23.05 -3.19 -0.05
C ILE A 50 -21.96 -3.76 0.84
N ILE A 51 -21.04 -2.90 1.29
CA ILE A 51 -20.05 -3.25 2.31
C ILE A 51 -20.48 -2.55 3.60
N ASP A 52 -20.50 -3.31 4.70
CA ASP A 52 -20.89 -2.77 6.00
C ASP A 52 -19.86 -1.74 6.51
N PRO A 53 -20.27 -0.60 7.07
CA PRO A 53 -19.33 0.38 7.61
C PRO A 53 -18.49 -0.15 8.79
N LYS A 54 -18.90 -1.24 9.47
CA LYS A 54 -18.01 -1.96 10.40
C LYS A 54 -16.89 -2.67 9.66
N GLU A 55 -17.19 -3.25 8.50
CA GLU A 55 -16.16 -3.78 7.60
C GLU A 55 -15.25 -2.65 7.12
N PHE A 56 -15.70 -1.40 7.00
CA PHE A 56 -14.81 -0.25 6.73
C PHE A 56 -13.97 0.20 7.92
N ALA A 57 -14.36 -0.08 9.16
CA ALA A 57 -13.49 0.14 10.32
C ALA A 57 -12.40 -0.94 10.39
N SER A 58 -12.76 -2.20 10.11
CA SER A 58 -11.81 -3.30 9.98
C SER A 58 -10.99 -3.25 8.69
N LEU A 59 -11.52 -2.70 7.60
CA LEU A 59 -10.80 -2.31 6.38
C LEU A 59 -10.11 -0.96 6.56
N GLY A 60 -10.35 -0.17 7.60
CA GLY A 60 -9.45 0.92 7.98
C GLY A 60 -8.14 0.37 8.54
N GLN A 61 -8.22 -0.80 9.20
CA GLN A 61 -7.05 -1.56 9.67
C GLN A 61 -6.49 -2.53 8.62
N ARG A 62 -7.32 -3.08 7.71
CA ARG A 62 -6.89 -3.97 6.59
C ARG A 62 -6.62 -3.22 5.28
N ALA A 63 -7.11 -1.99 5.15
CA ALA A 63 -6.78 -1.01 4.11
C ALA A 63 -6.03 0.19 4.72
N ASN A 64 -5.25 -0.07 5.76
CA ASN A 64 -3.85 0.20 5.53
C ASN A 64 -3.40 -0.84 4.48
N PRO A 65 -3.21 -0.48 3.20
CA PRO A 65 -2.23 -1.23 2.43
C PRO A 65 -0.93 -1.02 3.20
N THR A 66 -0.65 -1.92 4.12
CA THR A 66 0.70 -2.18 4.60
C THR A 66 1.48 -2.94 3.51
N GLY A 67 0.98 -2.96 2.27
CA GLY A 67 1.78 -2.90 1.04
C GLY A 67 2.08 -1.45 0.65
N GLY A 68 2.25 -0.56 1.63
CA GLY A 68 2.67 0.81 1.37
C GLY A 68 4.02 0.73 0.70
N VAL A 69 4.13 1.29 -0.50
CA VAL A 69 5.35 1.36 -1.34
C VAL A 69 6.60 1.26 -0.46
N GLN A 70 7.12 0.03 -0.32
CA GLN A 70 8.23 -0.21 0.61
C GLN A 70 9.48 0.14 -0.17
N SER A 71 10.00 1.35 0.08
CA SER A 71 11.24 1.82 -0.52
C SER A 71 12.35 1.72 0.52
N GLU A 72 13.35 0.89 0.26
CA GLU A 72 14.53 0.73 1.10
C GLU A 72 15.79 1.00 0.29
N VAL A 73 16.75 1.72 0.88
CA VAL A 73 18.03 2.01 0.24
C VAL A 73 19.06 0.99 0.74
N PHE A 74 19.59 0.18 -0.17
CA PHE A 74 20.60 -0.83 0.14
C PHE A 74 21.89 -0.52 -0.62
N ASN A 75 22.95 -0.17 0.12
CA ASN A 75 24.28 0.11 -0.42
C ASN A 75 24.31 1.12 -1.58
N GLY A 76 23.45 2.15 -1.50
CA GLY A 76 23.26 3.18 -2.53
C GLY A 76 22.24 2.85 -3.62
N TYR A 77 21.67 1.65 -3.61
CA TYR A 77 20.63 1.22 -4.56
C TYR A 77 19.25 1.30 -3.93
N THR A 78 18.30 1.97 -4.60
CA THR A 78 16.92 2.06 -4.13
C THR A 78 16.15 0.82 -4.56
N ILE A 79 15.72 0.02 -3.59
CA ILE A 79 14.86 -1.14 -3.78
C ILE A 79 13.44 -0.73 -3.39
N LYS A 80 12.47 -0.98 -4.26
CA LYS A 80 11.07 -0.60 -4.07
C LYS A 80 10.18 -1.83 -4.15
N ASN A 81 9.05 -1.80 -3.45
CA ASN A 81 8.00 -2.79 -3.56
C ASN A 81 6.64 -2.10 -3.48
N ASP A 82 5.97 -1.99 -4.63
CA ASP A 82 4.66 -1.34 -4.74
C ASP A 82 3.49 -2.29 -4.42
N THR A 83 3.75 -3.60 -4.37
CA THR A 83 2.71 -4.64 -4.23
C THR A 83 2.60 -5.19 -2.80
N GLY A 84 3.65 -5.01 -1.99
CA GLY A 84 3.74 -5.62 -0.66
C GLY A 84 3.99 -7.14 -0.68
N GLU A 85 4.13 -7.76 -1.86
CA GLU A 85 4.43 -9.18 -1.97
C GLU A 85 5.91 -9.46 -1.68
N PRO A 86 6.27 -10.60 -1.05
CA PRO A 86 7.67 -10.94 -0.73
C PRO A 86 8.58 -10.98 -1.97
N ASN A 87 8.02 -11.28 -3.14
CA ASN A 87 8.72 -11.38 -4.42
C ASN A 87 8.49 -10.18 -5.35
N GLY A 88 7.76 -9.16 -4.88
CA GLY A 88 7.42 -7.96 -5.65
C GLY A 88 8.45 -6.85 -5.58
N TRP A 89 9.65 -7.12 -5.05
CA TRP A 89 10.70 -6.09 -4.96
C TRP A 89 11.36 -5.88 -6.32
N TYR A 90 11.70 -4.63 -6.61
CA TYR A 90 12.46 -4.24 -7.79
C TYR A 90 13.49 -3.17 -7.47
N CYS A 91 14.57 -3.14 -8.24
CA CYS A 91 15.65 -2.19 -8.09
C CYS A 91 16.26 -1.85 -9.45
N MET A 92 16.68 -0.61 -9.64
CA MET A 92 17.42 -0.19 -10.83
C MET A 92 18.92 -0.36 -10.57
N PHE A 93 19.54 -1.36 -11.20
CA PHE A 93 20.92 -1.74 -10.97
C PHE A 93 21.74 -1.63 -12.26
N ASN A 94 22.70 -0.69 -12.30
CA ASN A 94 23.59 -0.45 -13.45
C ASN A 94 22.83 -0.30 -14.79
N GLY A 95 21.71 0.44 -14.77
CA GLY A 95 20.85 0.66 -15.94
C GLY A 95 19.90 -0.50 -16.29
N LYS A 96 19.91 -1.60 -15.52
CA LYS A 96 19.00 -2.73 -15.69
C LYS A 96 18.02 -2.83 -14.53
N LEU A 97 16.74 -3.07 -14.84
CA LEU A 97 15.73 -3.35 -13.84
C LEU A 97 15.87 -4.80 -13.38
N ILE A 98 16.16 -5.00 -12.09
CA ILE A 98 16.16 -6.31 -11.46
C ILE A 98 14.90 -6.43 -10.59
N LYS A 99 14.21 -7.57 -10.68
CA LYS A 99 13.00 -7.88 -9.92
C LYS A 99 13.16 -9.21 -9.19
N GLY A 100 12.58 -9.35 -8.01
CA GLY A 100 12.57 -10.59 -7.25
C GLY A 100 12.36 -10.36 -5.76
N GLY A 101 12.71 -11.37 -4.95
CA GLY A 101 12.69 -11.23 -3.50
C GLY A 101 13.76 -10.27 -2.99
N LYS A 102 13.47 -9.54 -1.91
CA LYS A 102 14.41 -8.60 -1.26
C LYS A 102 15.81 -9.20 -1.07
N SER A 103 15.90 -10.40 -0.50
CA SER A 103 17.17 -11.10 -0.25
C SER A 103 17.92 -11.47 -1.52
N ALA A 104 17.21 -11.78 -2.61
CA ALA A 104 17.84 -12.08 -3.90
C ALA A 104 18.46 -10.83 -4.54
N ILE A 105 17.76 -9.69 -4.44
CA ILE A 105 18.26 -8.39 -4.92
C ILE A 105 19.50 -7.98 -4.10
N GLN A 106 19.44 -8.07 -2.77
CA GLN A 106 20.58 -7.77 -1.89
C GLN A 106 21.81 -8.62 -2.23
N ARG A 107 21.63 -9.95 -2.35
CA ARG A 107 22.71 -10.87 -2.72
C ARG A 107 23.30 -10.57 -4.10
N HIS A 108 22.48 -10.14 -5.06
CA HIS A 108 22.97 -9.76 -6.39
C HIS A 108 23.85 -8.51 -6.33
N ILE A 109 23.43 -7.50 -5.57
CA ILE A 109 24.18 -6.26 -5.35
C ILE A 109 25.53 -6.57 -4.67
N GLU A 110 25.52 -7.39 -3.62
CA GLU A 110 26.73 -7.79 -2.90
C GLU A 110 27.71 -8.59 -3.79
N ALA A 111 27.20 -9.57 -4.54
CA ALA A 111 28.01 -10.35 -5.47
C ALA A 111 28.69 -9.47 -6.52
N TYR A 112 27.97 -8.46 -7.03
CA TYR A 112 28.53 -7.51 -7.98
C TYR A 112 29.62 -6.63 -7.37
N LEU A 113 29.45 -6.15 -6.13
CA LEU A 113 30.46 -5.35 -5.45
C LEU A 113 31.76 -6.13 -5.23
N VAL A 114 31.66 -7.40 -4.81
CA VAL A 114 32.81 -8.29 -4.65
C VAL A 114 33.49 -8.56 -5.99
N ALA A 115 32.73 -8.81 -7.06
CA ALA A 115 33.27 -9.00 -8.40
C ALA A 115 34.00 -7.75 -8.91
N LYS A 116 33.42 -6.56 -8.71
CA LYS A 116 34.02 -5.28 -9.10
C LYS A 116 35.32 -5.02 -8.36
N GLN A 117 35.39 -5.32 -7.06
CA GLN A 117 36.61 -5.14 -6.27
C GLN A 117 37.74 -6.10 -6.72
N LYS A 118 37.41 -7.37 -6.97
CA LYS A 118 38.40 -8.34 -7.51
C LYS A 118 38.89 -7.95 -8.90
N ALA A 119 38.01 -7.49 -9.79
CA ALA A 119 38.39 -7.02 -11.12
C ALA A 119 39.33 -5.81 -11.06
N MET A 120 39.09 -4.86 -10.15
CA MET A 120 39.96 -3.70 -9.95
C MET A 120 41.35 -4.10 -9.42
N GLN A 121 41.41 -5.05 -8.46
CA GLN A 121 42.69 -5.56 -7.97
C GLN A 121 43.48 -6.32 -9.05
N ALA A 122 42.80 -7.13 -9.86
CA ALA A 122 43.42 -7.85 -10.97
C ALA A 122 44.00 -6.88 -12.02
N GLN A 123 43.27 -5.82 -12.38
CA GLN A 123 43.77 -4.80 -13.31
C GLN A 123 44.94 -3.99 -12.72
N ALA A 124 44.90 -3.67 -11.43
CA ALA A 124 46.00 -2.96 -10.76
C ALA A 124 47.28 -3.81 -10.66
N GLN A 125 47.17 -5.13 -10.55
CA GLN A 125 48.31 -6.04 -10.61
C GLN A 125 48.85 -6.24 -12.03
N GLN A 126 47.99 -6.14 -13.05
CA GLN A 126 48.40 -6.30 -14.45
C GLN A 126 49.11 -5.06 -15.01
N GLN A 127 48.84 -3.85 -14.50
CA GLN A 127 49.56 -2.63 -14.88
C GLN A 127 50.94 -2.47 -14.20
N LYS A 128 51.27 -3.31 -13.21
CA LYS A 128 52.58 -3.29 -12.51
C LYS A 128 53.56 -4.35 -13.03
N LYS A 129 53.23 -5.05 -14.12
CA LYS A 129 54.13 -5.94 -14.86
C LYS A 129 54.52 -5.30 -16.17
#